data_AF-A0A1E7N234-F1
#
_entry.id   AF-A0A1E7N234-F1
#
_cell.length_a   1.000
_cell.length_b   1.000
_cell.length_c   1.000
_cell.angle_alpha   90.00
_cell.angle_beta   90.00
_cell.angle_gamma   90.00
#
_symmetry.space_group_name_H-M   'P 1'
#
loop_
_entity.id
_entity.type
_entity.pdbx_description
1 polymer ?
#
loop_
_entity_poly.entity_id
_entity_poly.type
_entity_poly.pdbx_seq_one_letter_code
_entity_poly.pdbx_strand_id
1 'polypeptide(L)'
;MTIDQTTTAERPFGGRFPDRAELRRLQDSWGLQPTLDPEAAAVRFDRHVASFQPEPNGTIPEQVPAEVARNFVMQLASSLTRVRIDHRNLDQAGRDRFNRALQQVHASGAYEQLAAVHADMSHRMHSMSGPVGTQRFLPWHRRYLLELEDLLRSVQPALTVPYWDYANDHARPDWVWRPPNVVRDTPGAAGGSLPTQAIIDGLLARPRYNPFTSHLETDAHNQVHNWCNGTISDIMESAHDPIFWLLHANVDHIWDGWQLNHTGKPSLTGKDAVLDPWTSTASDVNSTTILGYSYA
;
A
#
# COMPACT_ATOMS: atom_id res chain seq x y z
N MET A 1 -47.63 -0.58 14.93
CA MET A 1 -46.73 -1.51 15.62
C MET A 1 -45.69 -0.67 16.32
N THR A 2 -45.82 -0.58 17.63
CA THR A 2 -45.04 0.29 18.52
C THR A 2 -43.60 -0.21 18.55
N ILE A 3 -42.63 0.66 18.26
CA ILE A 3 -41.21 0.31 18.41
C ILE A 3 -40.91 0.36 19.90
N ASP A 4 -40.76 -0.82 20.48
CA ASP A 4 -40.31 -1.04 21.83
C ASP A 4 -38.89 -0.47 22.00
N GLN A 5 -38.73 0.50 22.91
CA GLN A 5 -37.45 1.13 23.25
C GLN A 5 -36.70 0.40 24.38
N THR A 6 -36.99 -0.88 24.63
CA THR A 6 -36.33 -1.65 25.70
C THR A 6 -35.43 -2.77 25.18
N THR A 7 -34.43 -2.41 24.37
CA THR A 7 -33.17 -3.16 24.37
C THR A 7 -32.02 -2.16 24.43
N THR A 8 -31.42 -2.05 25.61
CA THR A 8 -30.04 -1.60 25.72
C THR A 8 -29.23 -2.54 24.85
N ALA A 9 -28.94 -2.13 23.62
CA ALA A 9 -28.00 -2.82 22.75
C ALA A 9 -26.70 -2.94 23.55
N GLU A 10 -26.43 -4.14 24.05
CA GLU A 10 -25.12 -4.50 24.56
C GLU A 10 -24.13 -4.06 23.48
N ARG A 11 -23.27 -3.10 23.83
CA ARG A 11 -22.19 -2.68 22.94
C ARG A 11 -21.44 -3.96 22.62
N PRO A 12 -21.29 -4.37 21.35
CA PRO A 12 -20.92 -5.74 21.01
C PRO A 12 -19.56 -6.22 21.55
N PHE A 13 -18.77 -5.32 22.14
CA PHE A 13 -17.48 -5.62 22.75
C PHE A 13 -17.27 -5.01 24.15
N GLY A 14 -18.33 -4.52 24.83
CA GLY A 14 -18.23 -4.06 26.22
C GLY A 14 -17.21 -2.94 26.50
N GLY A 15 -16.69 -2.27 25.47
CA GLY A 15 -15.60 -1.29 25.61
C GLY A 15 -14.19 -1.88 25.61
N ARG A 16 -14.02 -3.21 25.48
CA ARG A 16 -12.74 -3.87 25.19
C ARG A 16 -12.66 -4.29 23.72
N PHE A 17 -11.46 -4.57 23.24
CA PHE A 17 -11.27 -5.03 21.85
C PHE A 17 -11.58 -6.53 21.70
N PRO A 18 -12.12 -6.97 20.55
CA PRO A 18 -12.32 -8.39 20.27
C PRO A 18 -10.97 -9.14 20.18
N ASP A 19 -10.83 -10.24 20.91
CA ASP A 19 -9.67 -11.11 20.87
C ASP A 19 -9.53 -11.88 19.54
N ARG A 20 -8.42 -12.62 19.41
CA ARG A 20 -8.09 -13.41 18.20
C ARG A 20 -9.23 -14.31 17.74
N ALA A 21 -9.99 -14.88 18.67
CA ALA A 21 -11.09 -15.78 18.35
C ALA A 21 -12.35 -14.99 17.95
N GLU A 22 -12.56 -13.82 18.56
CA GLU A 22 -13.65 -12.90 18.21
C GLU A 22 -13.48 -12.30 16.81
N LEU A 23 -12.26 -11.90 16.41
CA LEU A 23 -11.96 -11.42 15.05
C LEU A 23 -12.19 -12.49 13.98
N ARG A 24 -11.81 -13.75 14.25
CA ARG A 24 -12.07 -14.87 13.32
C ARG A 24 -13.56 -15.13 13.16
N ARG A 25 -14.33 -15.11 14.25
CA ARG A 25 -15.80 -15.26 14.18
C ARG A 25 -16.46 -14.13 13.40
N LEU A 26 -15.97 -12.89 13.55
CA LEU A 26 -16.46 -11.75 12.78
C LEU A 26 -16.18 -11.92 11.27
N GLN A 27 -14.95 -12.31 10.91
CA GLN A 27 -14.56 -12.63 9.53
C GLN A 27 -15.50 -13.68 8.90
N ASP A 28 -15.77 -14.77 9.62
CA ASP A 28 -16.68 -15.83 9.17
C ASP A 28 -18.13 -15.32 9.05
N SER A 29 -18.62 -14.54 10.02
CA SER A 29 -19.99 -14.04 10.04
C SER A 29 -20.31 -13.01 8.96
N TRP A 30 -19.30 -12.28 8.48
CA TRP A 30 -19.45 -11.25 7.46
C TRP A 30 -19.25 -11.77 6.03
N GLY A 31 -18.94 -13.06 5.86
CA GLY A 31 -18.71 -13.66 4.54
C GLY A 31 -17.54 -13.03 3.79
N LEU A 32 -16.60 -12.43 4.53
CA LEU A 32 -15.44 -11.75 3.96
C LEU A 32 -14.42 -12.79 3.51
N GLN A 33 -13.75 -12.53 2.39
CA GLN A 33 -12.74 -13.42 1.84
C GLN A 33 -11.65 -13.76 2.90
N PRO A 34 -10.99 -14.93 2.83
CA PRO A 34 -10.09 -15.44 3.87
C PRO A 34 -8.79 -14.64 4.09
N THR A 35 -8.61 -13.51 3.41
CA THR A 35 -7.29 -12.91 3.17
C THR A 35 -6.80 -11.96 4.26
N LEU A 36 -7.59 -11.71 5.30
CA LEU A 36 -7.05 -11.03 6.48
C LEU A 36 -6.35 -12.06 7.35
N ASP A 37 -5.01 -11.97 7.40
CA ASP A 37 -4.26 -12.63 8.45
C ASP A 37 -4.64 -11.97 9.80
N PRO A 38 -5.34 -12.69 10.70
CA PRO A 38 -5.75 -12.13 11.99
C PRO A 38 -4.55 -11.75 12.86
N GLU A 39 -3.38 -12.34 12.62
CA GLU A 39 -2.13 -12.04 13.31
C GLU A 39 -1.55 -10.70 12.84
N ALA A 40 -1.50 -10.48 11.53
CA ALA A 40 -1.17 -9.18 10.95
C ALA A 40 -2.12 -8.07 11.44
N ALA A 41 -3.42 -8.34 11.53
CA ALA A 41 -4.40 -7.39 12.04
C ALA A 41 -4.15 -6.99 13.51
N ALA A 42 -3.80 -7.96 14.36
CA ALA A 42 -3.47 -7.72 15.77
C ALA A 42 -2.19 -6.88 15.92
N VAL A 43 -1.11 -7.22 15.20
CA VAL A 43 0.15 -6.44 15.23
C VAL A 43 -0.09 -4.98 14.81
N ARG A 44 -0.93 -4.76 13.80
CA ARG A 44 -1.25 -3.42 13.29
C ARG A 44 -2.08 -2.61 14.30
N PHE A 45 -2.99 -3.26 15.03
CA PHE A 45 -3.73 -2.62 16.11
C PHE A 45 -2.80 -2.19 17.25
N ASP A 46 -1.96 -3.08 17.74
CA ASP A 46 -1.03 -2.80 18.85
C ASP A 46 -0.17 -1.56 18.54
N ARG A 47 0.30 -1.45 17.29
CA ARG A 47 1.03 -0.27 16.81
C ARG A 47 0.18 0.99 16.76
N HIS A 48 -1.05 0.90 16.26
CA HIS A 48 -1.95 2.05 16.19
C HIS A 48 -2.25 2.58 17.58
N VAL A 49 -2.56 1.70 18.55
CA VAL A 49 -2.80 2.10 19.94
C VAL A 49 -1.54 2.71 20.58
N ALA A 50 -0.38 2.09 20.39
CA ALA A 50 0.90 2.63 20.88
C ALA A 50 1.22 4.03 20.31
N SER A 51 0.64 4.39 19.16
CA SER A 51 0.80 5.73 18.57
C SER A 51 -0.03 6.82 19.25
N PHE A 52 -1.11 6.48 19.97
CA PHE A 52 -1.94 7.48 20.66
C PHE A 52 -1.45 7.81 22.06
N GLN A 53 -0.98 6.83 22.84
CA GLN A 53 -0.45 7.05 24.19
C GLN A 53 0.50 5.92 24.61
N PRO A 54 1.82 6.14 24.67
CA PRO A 54 2.70 5.24 25.40
C PRO A 54 2.48 5.46 26.91
N GLU A 55 2.03 4.44 27.64
CA GLU A 55 2.34 4.38 29.07
C GLU A 55 3.87 4.42 29.24
N PRO A 56 4.42 4.93 30.35
CA PRO A 56 5.87 5.09 30.56
C PRO A 56 6.71 3.82 30.33
N ASN A 57 6.06 2.65 30.33
CA ASN A 57 6.68 1.33 30.22
C ASN A 57 6.36 0.60 28.90
N GLY A 58 5.70 1.25 27.93
CA GLY A 58 5.36 0.64 26.64
C GLY A 58 4.17 -0.34 26.66
N THR A 59 3.40 -0.38 27.76
CA THR A 59 2.16 -1.16 27.86
C THR A 59 1.00 -0.45 27.19
N ILE A 60 0.21 -1.21 26.43
CA ILE A 60 -1.03 -0.76 25.78
C ILE A 60 -2.07 -0.41 26.87
N PRO A 61 -2.73 0.76 26.83
CA PRO A 61 -3.77 1.09 27.79
C PRO A 61 -4.91 0.06 27.75
N GLU A 62 -5.32 -0.44 28.90
CA GLU A 62 -6.43 -1.40 29.04
C GLU A 62 -7.78 -0.79 28.58
N GLN A 63 -7.85 0.55 28.50
CA GLN A 63 -8.99 1.30 28.02
C GLN A 63 -8.56 2.31 26.95
N VAL A 64 -8.98 2.08 25.71
CA VAL A 64 -8.84 3.03 24.60
C VAL A 64 -10.16 3.79 24.46
N PRO A 65 -10.17 5.12 24.21
CA PRO A 65 -11.41 5.86 23.99
C PRO A 65 -12.28 5.18 22.92
N ALA A 66 -13.58 5.01 23.19
CA ALA A 66 -14.49 4.25 22.33
C ALA A 66 -14.54 4.76 20.87
N GLU A 67 -14.29 6.05 20.65
CA GLU A 67 -14.21 6.66 19.32
C GLU A 67 -12.97 6.17 18.54
N VAL A 68 -11.82 6.07 19.19
CA VAL A 68 -10.57 5.55 18.58
C VAL A 68 -10.74 4.07 18.23
N ALA A 69 -11.29 3.28 19.15
CA ALA A 69 -11.58 1.86 18.89
C ALA A 69 -12.59 1.68 17.74
N ARG A 70 -13.67 2.48 17.71
CA ARG A 70 -14.67 2.46 16.64
C ARG A 70 -14.06 2.80 15.28
N ASN A 71 -13.25 3.88 15.22
CA ASN A 71 -12.62 4.30 13.97
C ASN A 71 -11.65 3.23 13.45
N PHE A 72 -10.88 2.59 14.33
CA PHE A 72 -10.03 1.47 13.96
C PHE A 72 -10.83 0.27 13.45
N VAL A 73 -11.92 -0.13 14.12
CA VAL A 73 -12.76 -1.24 13.66
C VAL A 73 -13.37 -0.95 12.29
N MET A 74 -13.80 0.29 12.03
CA MET A 74 -14.28 0.70 10.71
C MET A 74 -13.18 0.68 9.64
N GLN A 75 -11.97 1.12 10.00
CA GLN A 75 -10.80 1.06 9.10
C GLN A 75 -10.37 -0.39 8.83
N LEU A 76 -10.43 -1.26 9.83
CA LEU A 76 -10.18 -2.69 9.70
C LEU A 76 -11.22 -3.34 8.78
N ALA A 77 -12.51 -3.05 8.99
CA ALA A 77 -13.60 -3.50 8.12
C ALA A 77 -13.45 -2.96 6.69
N SER A 78 -13.01 -1.71 6.51
CA SER A 78 -12.68 -1.18 5.18
C SER A 78 -11.52 -1.93 4.54
N SER A 79 -10.44 -2.20 5.30
CA SER A 79 -9.26 -2.92 4.81
C SER A 79 -9.59 -4.33 4.34
N LEU A 80 -10.55 -4.97 4.99
CA LEU A 80 -11.11 -6.26 4.61
C LEU A 80 -11.86 -6.24 3.27
N THR A 81 -12.28 -5.07 2.81
CA THR A 81 -13.03 -4.89 1.55
C THR A 81 -12.20 -4.28 0.43
N ARG A 82 -11.02 -3.71 0.73
CA ARG A 82 -10.06 -3.12 -0.23
C ARG A 82 -8.77 -3.95 -0.22
N VAL A 83 -8.89 -5.17 -0.72
CA VAL A 83 -7.77 -6.12 -0.79
C VAL A 83 -7.05 -5.97 -2.13
N ARG A 84 -5.75 -5.67 -2.09
CA ARG A 84 -4.85 -5.74 -3.25
C ARG A 84 -4.35 -7.17 -3.38
N ILE A 85 -4.50 -7.74 -4.56
CA ILE A 85 -4.15 -9.14 -4.83
C ILE A 85 -3.00 -9.21 -5.83
N ASP A 86 -2.30 -10.34 -5.83
CA ASP A 86 -1.37 -10.67 -6.90
C ASP A 86 -2.09 -10.65 -8.25
N HIS A 87 -1.54 -9.95 -9.25
CA HIS A 87 -2.14 -9.88 -10.58
C HIS A 87 -2.33 -11.24 -11.27
N ARG A 88 -1.56 -12.26 -10.89
CA ARG A 88 -1.73 -13.64 -11.38
C ARG A 88 -3.08 -14.22 -10.99
N ASN A 89 -3.66 -13.75 -9.88
CA ASN A 89 -4.96 -14.14 -9.36
C ASN A 89 -6.13 -13.33 -9.96
N LEU A 90 -5.86 -12.32 -10.80
CA LEU A 90 -6.91 -11.64 -11.56
C LEU A 90 -7.36 -12.47 -12.76
N ASP A 91 -8.65 -12.80 -12.77
CA ASP A 91 -9.32 -13.37 -13.93
C ASP A 91 -9.41 -12.36 -15.10
N GLN A 92 -9.78 -12.84 -16.29
CA GLN A 92 -9.87 -11.99 -17.48
C GLN A 92 -10.83 -10.82 -17.27
N ALA A 93 -11.96 -11.05 -16.61
CA ALA A 93 -12.94 -10.00 -16.32
C ALA A 93 -12.37 -8.91 -15.39
N GLY A 94 -11.53 -9.29 -14.41
CA GLY A 94 -10.79 -8.39 -13.55
C GLY A 94 -9.78 -7.56 -14.31
N ARG A 95 -8.98 -8.19 -15.18
CA ARG A 95 -8.03 -7.51 -16.07
C ARG A 95 -8.73 -6.51 -16.99
N ASP A 96 -9.87 -6.89 -17.57
CA ASP A 96 -10.67 -6.01 -18.43
C ASP A 96 -11.30 -4.85 -17.65
N ARG A 97 -11.73 -5.07 -16.40
CA ARG A 97 -12.21 -3.98 -15.52
C ARG A 97 -11.08 -2.99 -15.21
N PHE A 98 -9.88 -3.49 -14.89
CA PHE A 98 -8.72 -2.66 -14.59
C PHE A 98 -8.29 -1.82 -15.80
N ASN A 99 -8.14 -2.45 -16.96
CA ASN A 99 -7.75 -1.77 -18.20
C ASN A 99 -8.79 -0.74 -18.65
N ARG A 100 -10.09 -1.02 -18.50
CA ARG A 100 -11.14 -0.04 -18.81
C ARG A 100 -11.10 1.17 -17.87
N ALA A 101 -10.85 0.97 -16.57
CA ALA A 101 -10.72 2.08 -15.63
C ALA A 101 -9.51 2.96 -16.00
N LEU A 102 -8.35 2.37 -16.30
CA LEU A 102 -7.17 3.10 -16.78
C LEU A 102 -7.48 3.92 -18.05
N GLN A 103 -8.14 3.30 -19.04
CA GLN A 103 -8.53 3.99 -20.27
C GLN A 103 -9.46 5.18 -20.01
N GLN A 104 -10.43 5.04 -19.09
CA GLN A 104 -11.37 6.10 -18.74
C GLN A 104 -10.68 7.28 -18.05
N VAL A 105 -9.81 7.02 -17.08
CA VAL A 105 -9.11 8.09 -16.34
C VAL A 105 -7.97 8.71 -17.14
N HIS A 106 -7.40 7.99 -18.11
CA HIS A 106 -6.51 8.57 -19.11
C HIS A 106 -7.27 9.44 -20.12
N ALA A 107 -8.44 9.01 -20.59
CA ALA A 107 -9.25 9.79 -21.53
C ALA A 107 -9.73 11.13 -20.94
N SER A 108 -9.88 11.24 -19.62
CA SER A 108 -10.18 12.51 -18.95
C SER A 108 -8.96 13.41 -18.75
N GLY A 109 -7.75 12.91 -19.02
CA GLY A 109 -6.47 13.60 -18.75
C GLY A 109 -6.01 13.51 -17.29
N ALA A 110 -6.81 12.92 -16.39
CA ALA A 110 -6.48 12.81 -14.97
C ALA A 110 -5.29 11.88 -14.70
N TYR A 111 -5.17 10.78 -15.48
CA TYR A 111 -4.01 9.88 -15.37
C TYR A 111 -2.70 10.60 -15.69
N GLU A 112 -2.66 11.37 -16.78
CA GLU A 112 -1.47 12.09 -17.21
C GLU A 112 -1.05 13.17 -16.20
N GLN A 113 -2.03 13.87 -15.61
CA GLN A 113 -1.76 14.83 -14.53
C GLN A 113 -1.18 14.16 -13.30
N LEU A 114 -1.70 12.97 -12.93
CA LEU A 114 -1.17 12.21 -11.81
C LEU A 114 0.25 11.71 -12.12
N ALA A 115 0.49 11.14 -13.31
CA ALA A 115 1.80 10.69 -13.75
C ALA A 115 2.85 11.82 -13.70
N ALA A 116 2.48 13.02 -14.12
CA ALA A 116 3.33 14.21 -14.06
C ALA A 116 3.75 14.63 -12.64
N VAL A 117 3.03 14.22 -11.59
CA VAL A 117 3.46 14.46 -10.20
C VAL A 117 4.75 13.71 -9.90
N HIS A 118 4.91 12.49 -10.40
CA HIS A 118 6.16 11.73 -10.22
C HIS A 118 7.33 12.34 -11.00
N ALA A 119 7.06 13.02 -12.12
CA ALA A 119 8.11 13.71 -12.87
C ALA A 119 8.71 14.89 -12.08
N ASP A 120 7.99 15.47 -11.11
CA ASP A 120 8.52 16.57 -10.31
C ASP A 120 9.42 16.08 -9.17
N MET A 121 10.72 15.97 -9.47
CA MET A 121 11.75 15.58 -8.51
C MET A 121 11.93 16.55 -7.33
N SER A 122 11.28 17.73 -7.33
CA SER A 122 11.28 18.63 -6.17
C SER A 122 10.59 18.02 -4.95
N HIS A 123 9.75 16.99 -5.15
CA HIS A 123 9.12 16.23 -4.08
C HIS A 123 10.10 15.37 -3.25
N ARG A 124 11.33 15.16 -3.74
CA ARG A 124 12.40 14.39 -3.05
C ARG A 124 11.90 13.02 -2.58
N MET A 125 11.33 12.25 -3.48
CA MET A 125 10.73 10.93 -3.22
C MET A 125 11.67 9.75 -3.49
N HIS A 126 12.90 10.00 -3.94
CA HIS A 126 13.89 8.96 -4.23
C HIS A 126 15.18 9.17 -3.43
N SER A 127 15.91 8.08 -3.14
CA SER A 127 17.20 8.16 -2.41
C SER A 127 18.23 9.05 -3.08
N MET A 128 18.17 9.23 -4.40
CA MET A 128 19.05 10.17 -5.12
C MET A 128 18.87 11.63 -4.68
N SER A 129 17.74 11.97 -4.04
CA SER A 129 17.50 13.27 -3.41
C SER A 129 18.11 13.40 -2.01
N GLY A 130 19.01 12.49 -1.63
CA GLY A 130 19.74 12.49 -0.36
C GLY A 130 18.96 11.83 0.79
N PRO A 131 19.41 12.02 2.05
CA PRO A 131 18.86 11.31 3.20
C PRO A 131 17.35 11.49 3.40
N VAL A 132 16.82 12.68 3.11
CA VAL A 132 15.37 12.93 3.17
C VAL A 132 14.64 12.10 2.12
N GLY A 133 15.18 12.01 0.90
CA GLY A 133 14.60 11.20 -0.16
C GLY A 133 14.56 9.72 0.16
N THR A 134 15.64 9.19 0.73
CA THR A 134 15.68 7.80 1.24
C THR A 134 14.58 7.55 2.27
N GLN A 135 14.34 8.50 3.16
CA GLN A 135 13.28 8.37 4.16
C GLN A 135 11.87 8.49 3.56
N ARG A 136 11.71 9.33 2.52
CA ARG A 136 10.45 9.59 1.83
C ARG A 136 10.04 8.49 0.84
N PHE A 137 10.97 7.70 0.31
CA PHE A 137 10.71 6.70 -0.74
C PHE A 137 9.43 5.88 -0.50
N LEU A 138 9.39 5.12 0.59
CA LEU A 138 8.22 4.27 0.88
C LEU A 138 6.92 5.05 1.18
N PRO A 139 6.88 6.00 2.14
CA PRO A 139 5.63 6.69 2.45
C PRO A 139 5.11 7.54 1.27
N TRP A 140 5.99 8.16 0.49
CA TRP A 140 5.58 8.97 -0.66
C TRP A 140 4.93 8.11 -1.74
N HIS A 141 5.55 6.99 -2.12
CA HIS A 141 4.99 6.09 -3.13
C HIS A 141 3.72 5.38 -2.65
N ARG A 142 3.60 5.09 -1.34
CA ARG A 142 2.34 4.61 -0.76
C ARG A 142 1.22 5.65 -0.90
N ARG A 143 1.49 6.93 -0.60
CA ARG A 143 0.50 7.99 -0.83
C ARG A 143 0.12 8.08 -2.30
N TYR A 144 1.11 8.03 -3.19
CA TYR A 144 0.92 8.11 -4.63
C TYR A 144 0.06 6.97 -5.19
N LEU A 145 0.25 5.74 -4.69
CA LEU A 145 -0.62 4.59 -5.01
C LEU A 145 -2.08 4.81 -4.61
N LEU A 146 -2.33 5.46 -3.47
CA LEU A 146 -3.69 5.78 -3.04
C LEU A 146 -4.35 6.77 -3.98
N GLU A 147 -3.63 7.76 -4.49
CA GLU A 147 -4.17 8.70 -5.47
C GLU A 147 -4.62 8.01 -6.75
N LEU A 148 -3.80 7.09 -7.29
CA LEU A 148 -4.22 6.31 -8.45
C LEU A 148 -5.44 5.45 -8.11
N GLU A 149 -5.41 4.74 -6.99
CA GLU A 149 -6.50 3.82 -6.64
C GLU A 149 -7.81 4.59 -6.43
N ASP A 150 -7.78 5.75 -5.78
CA ASP A 150 -8.94 6.62 -5.62
C ASP A 150 -9.41 7.18 -6.98
N LEU A 151 -8.48 7.55 -7.87
CA LEU A 151 -8.77 7.95 -9.24
C LEU A 151 -9.47 6.84 -10.03
N LEU A 152 -8.96 5.61 -9.99
CA LEU A 152 -9.59 4.45 -10.64
C LEU A 152 -10.95 4.13 -10.02
N ARG A 153 -11.08 4.28 -8.70
CA ARG A 153 -12.34 4.04 -7.97
C ARG A 153 -13.42 5.08 -8.27
N SER A 154 -13.04 6.27 -8.72
CA SER A 154 -14.01 7.27 -9.19
C SER A 154 -14.83 6.79 -10.40
N VAL A 155 -14.29 5.87 -11.19
CA VAL A 155 -14.97 5.26 -12.35
C VAL A 155 -15.30 3.79 -12.15
N GLN A 156 -14.59 3.09 -11.25
CA GLN A 156 -14.85 1.70 -10.88
C GLN A 156 -14.75 1.49 -9.35
N PRO A 157 -15.83 1.72 -8.58
CA PRO A 157 -15.77 1.84 -7.11
C PRO A 157 -15.21 0.64 -6.34
N ALA A 158 -15.28 -0.56 -6.89
CA ALA A 158 -14.79 -1.78 -6.23
C ALA A 158 -13.34 -2.14 -6.59
N LEU A 159 -12.67 -1.35 -7.43
CA LEU A 159 -11.33 -1.66 -7.92
C LEU A 159 -10.28 -1.48 -6.83
N THR A 160 -9.31 -2.37 -6.84
CA THR A 160 -8.01 -2.24 -6.15
C THR A 160 -6.87 -2.40 -7.15
N VAL A 161 -5.73 -1.77 -6.88
CA VAL A 161 -4.53 -1.90 -7.68
C VAL A 161 -3.89 -3.26 -7.38
N PRO A 162 -3.78 -4.17 -8.35
CA PRO A 162 -3.07 -5.43 -8.13
C PRO A 162 -1.57 -5.17 -7.98
N TYR A 163 -0.86 -6.08 -7.32
CA TYR A 163 0.59 -6.03 -7.25
C TYR A 163 1.23 -7.06 -8.19
N TRP A 164 2.44 -6.78 -8.66
CA TRP A 164 3.28 -7.71 -9.41
C TRP A 164 4.39 -8.25 -8.52
N ASP A 165 4.24 -9.50 -8.08
CA ASP A 165 5.25 -10.23 -7.32
C ASP A 165 6.44 -10.61 -8.21
N TYR A 166 7.23 -9.59 -8.58
CA TYR A 166 8.37 -9.71 -9.48
C TYR A 166 9.46 -10.66 -8.97
N ALA A 167 9.40 -11.09 -7.70
CA ALA A 167 10.33 -12.07 -7.13
C ALA A 167 9.96 -13.52 -7.47
N ASN A 168 8.68 -13.78 -7.77
CA ASN A 168 8.16 -15.10 -8.10
C ASN A 168 7.37 -15.13 -9.43
N ASP A 169 7.19 -13.99 -10.10
CA ASP A 169 6.65 -13.86 -11.45
C ASP A 169 7.62 -13.09 -12.34
N HIS A 170 8.30 -13.81 -13.23
CA HIS A 170 9.24 -13.22 -14.18
C HIS A 170 8.62 -12.81 -15.51
N ALA A 171 7.30 -12.92 -15.66
CA ALA A 171 6.58 -12.33 -16.79
C ALA A 171 6.24 -10.87 -16.48
N ARG A 172 6.76 -9.94 -17.29
CA ARG A 172 6.30 -8.54 -17.23
C ARG A 172 4.78 -8.51 -17.47
N PRO A 173 3.97 -7.79 -16.68
CA PRO A 173 2.51 -7.82 -16.77
C PRO A 173 1.99 -7.04 -18.00
N ASP A 174 2.35 -7.48 -19.21
CA ASP A 174 2.04 -6.83 -20.49
C ASP A 174 0.54 -6.87 -20.85
N TRP A 175 -0.28 -7.57 -20.06
CA TRP A 175 -1.74 -7.51 -20.14
C TRP A 175 -2.29 -6.15 -19.69
N VAL A 176 -1.54 -5.39 -18.89
CA VAL A 176 -1.92 -4.04 -18.45
C VAL A 176 -1.97 -3.12 -19.66
N TRP A 177 -3.05 -2.37 -19.81
CA TRP A 177 -3.24 -1.46 -20.93
C TRP A 177 -2.03 -0.50 -21.09
N ARG A 178 -1.66 -0.25 -22.34
CA ARG A 178 -0.53 0.60 -22.71
C ARG A 178 -1.05 1.92 -23.31
N PRO A 179 -0.83 3.07 -22.64
CA PRO A 179 -1.14 4.37 -23.21
C PRO A 179 -0.40 4.62 -24.54
N PRO A 180 -0.93 5.46 -25.45
CA PRO A 180 -0.32 5.69 -26.77
C PRO A 180 1.13 6.19 -26.76
N ASN A 181 1.52 6.97 -25.74
CA ASN A 181 2.86 7.56 -25.63
C ASN A 181 3.85 6.67 -24.86
N VAL A 182 3.43 5.48 -24.43
CA VAL A 182 4.24 4.56 -23.65
C VAL A 182 4.94 3.55 -24.56
N VAL A 183 6.26 3.46 -24.42
CA VAL A 183 7.12 2.49 -25.08
C VAL A 183 7.45 1.37 -24.10
N ARG A 184 7.19 0.12 -24.52
CA ARG A 184 7.55 -1.10 -23.76
C ARG A 184 8.50 -1.93 -24.61
N ASP A 185 9.79 -1.78 -24.36
CA ASP A 185 10.84 -2.50 -25.09
C ASP A 185 11.05 -3.91 -24.54
N THR A 186 12.00 -4.65 -25.12
CA THR A 186 12.32 -6.02 -24.68
C THR A 186 12.84 -6.02 -23.24
N PRO A 187 12.19 -6.77 -22.32
CA PRO A 187 12.67 -6.89 -20.95
C PRO A 187 14.09 -7.47 -20.87
N GLY A 188 14.92 -6.92 -19.99
CA GLY A 188 16.32 -7.29 -19.77
C GLY A 188 17.31 -6.83 -20.84
N ALA A 189 16.84 -6.31 -21.98
CA ALA A 189 17.73 -5.91 -23.07
C ALA A 189 18.60 -4.68 -22.72
N ALA A 190 18.11 -3.80 -21.84
CA ALA A 190 18.82 -2.61 -21.37
C ALA A 190 19.55 -2.82 -20.02
N GLY A 191 19.58 -4.07 -19.51
CA GLY A 191 20.08 -4.39 -18.18
C GLY A 191 18.97 -4.51 -17.14
N GLY A 192 19.30 -4.28 -15.86
CA GLY A 192 18.42 -4.56 -14.74
C GLY A 192 18.24 -6.07 -14.47
N SER A 193 17.55 -6.38 -13.39
CA SER A 193 17.22 -7.76 -13.01
C SER A 193 15.92 -7.82 -12.24
N LEU A 194 15.31 -9.01 -12.24
CA LEU A 194 14.24 -9.33 -11.30
C LEU A 194 14.90 -9.93 -10.05
N PRO A 195 14.61 -9.42 -8.84
CA PRO A 195 15.17 -9.96 -7.61
C PRO A 195 14.61 -11.37 -7.36
N THR A 196 15.36 -12.22 -6.68
CA THR A 196 14.83 -13.51 -6.22
C THR A 196 14.12 -13.35 -4.89
N GLN A 197 13.31 -14.35 -4.49
CA GLN A 197 12.73 -14.38 -3.14
C GLN A 197 13.80 -14.26 -2.03
N ALA A 198 14.99 -14.83 -2.21
CA ALA A 198 16.07 -14.71 -1.24
C ALA A 198 16.56 -13.26 -1.06
N ILE A 199 16.51 -12.43 -2.11
CA ILE A 199 16.80 -11.00 -2.01
C ILE A 199 15.72 -10.32 -1.16
N ILE A 200 14.44 -10.63 -1.43
CA ILE A 200 13.31 -10.09 -0.66
C ILE A 200 13.39 -10.51 0.82
N ASP A 201 13.69 -11.77 1.11
CA ASP A 201 13.85 -12.26 2.48
C ASP A 201 15.01 -11.54 3.20
N GLY A 202 16.11 -11.29 2.49
CA GLY A 202 17.23 -10.52 3.00
C GLY A 202 16.89 -9.05 3.28
N LEU A 203 16.00 -8.44 2.50
CA LEU A 203 15.46 -7.11 2.77
C LEU A 203 14.55 -7.13 4.00
N LEU A 204 13.63 -8.09 4.05
CA LEU A 204 12.67 -8.26 5.15
C LEU A 204 13.39 -8.47 6.50
N ALA A 205 14.54 -9.14 6.53
CA ALA A 205 15.32 -9.35 7.75
C ALA A 205 16.05 -8.11 8.31
N ARG A 206 16.03 -6.96 7.61
CA ARG A 206 16.78 -5.76 8.04
C ARG A 206 16.03 -5.02 9.16
N PRO A 207 16.59 -4.89 10.37
CA PRO A 207 15.82 -4.39 11.52
C PRO A 207 15.61 -2.87 11.52
N ARG A 208 16.38 -2.12 10.73
CA ARG A 208 16.35 -0.66 10.71
C ARG A 208 15.74 -0.16 9.40
N TYR A 209 14.89 0.86 9.51
CA TYR A 209 14.19 1.44 8.37
C TYR A 209 15.13 1.96 7.28
N ASN A 210 16.17 2.74 7.64
CA ASN A 210 17.09 3.32 6.65
C ASN A 210 17.78 2.30 5.73
N PRO A 211 18.45 1.24 6.25
CA PRO A 211 19.02 0.22 5.37
C PRO A 211 17.95 -0.59 4.64
N PHE A 212 16.77 -0.82 5.23
CA PHE A 212 15.67 -1.50 4.55
C PHE A 212 15.19 -0.71 3.31
N THR A 213 14.75 0.53 3.49
CA THR A 213 14.20 1.37 2.41
C THR A 213 15.23 1.61 1.30
N SER A 214 16.50 1.88 1.67
CA SER A 214 17.56 2.13 0.68
C SER A 214 17.84 0.91 -0.20
N HIS A 215 17.93 -0.30 0.38
CA HIS A 215 18.22 -1.50 -0.41
C HIS A 215 16.98 -2.00 -1.16
N LEU A 216 15.77 -1.79 -0.63
CA LEU A 216 14.54 -2.08 -1.38
C LEU A 216 14.44 -1.20 -2.64
N GLU A 217 14.80 0.08 -2.52
CA GLU A 217 14.88 0.98 -3.68
C GLU A 217 15.97 0.53 -4.68
N THR A 218 17.20 0.27 -4.23
CA THR A 218 18.34 0.02 -5.15
C THR A 218 18.42 -1.39 -5.71
N ASP A 219 18.18 -2.40 -4.88
CA ASP A 219 18.52 -3.79 -5.18
C ASP A 219 17.32 -4.58 -5.75
N ALA A 220 16.11 -4.07 -5.55
CA ALA A 220 14.88 -4.67 -6.05
C ALA A 220 14.15 -3.71 -7.00
N HIS A 221 13.62 -2.61 -6.48
CA HIS A 221 12.76 -1.68 -7.24
C HIS A 221 13.45 -1.13 -8.49
N ASN A 222 14.63 -0.50 -8.35
CA ASN A 222 15.36 0.10 -9.49
C ASN A 222 15.76 -0.96 -10.51
N GLN A 223 16.11 -2.16 -10.06
CA GLN A 223 16.47 -3.27 -10.95
C GLN A 223 15.28 -3.71 -11.79
N VAL A 224 14.08 -3.75 -11.22
CA VAL A 224 12.85 -4.12 -11.95
C VAL A 224 12.47 -3.04 -12.96
N HIS A 225 12.57 -1.75 -12.62
CA HIS A 225 12.37 -0.65 -13.58
C HIS A 225 13.30 -0.79 -14.79
N ASN A 226 14.60 -0.96 -14.54
CA ASN A 226 15.62 -1.14 -15.58
C ASN A 226 15.38 -2.41 -16.41
N TRP A 227 15.00 -3.51 -15.75
CA TRP A 227 14.69 -4.77 -16.41
C TRP A 227 13.47 -4.64 -17.31
N CYS A 228 12.45 -3.88 -16.91
CA CYS A 228 11.27 -3.71 -17.74
C CYS A 228 11.58 -3.00 -19.06
N ASN A 229 12.54 -2.06 -19.08
CA ASN A 229 12.96 -1.32 -20.27
C ASN A 229 11.86 -0.43 -20.90
N GLY A 230 12.24 0.56 -21.71
CA GLY A 230 11.33 1.55 -22.30
C GLY A 230 10.92 2.64 -21.31
N THR A 231 9.73 3.21 -21.47
CA THR A 231 9.23 4.36 -20.70
C THR A 231 9.31 4.15 -19.19
N ILE A 232 8.98 2.95 -18.70
CA ILE A 232 9.01 2.64 -17.26
C ILE A 232 10.42 2.73 -16.65
N SER A 233 11.49 2.65 -17.45
CA SER A 233 12.88 2.73 -16.97
C SER A 233 13.40 4.17 -16.83
N ASP A 234 12.70 5.17 -17.39
CA ASP A 234 13.03 6.57 -17.21
C ASP A 234 12.33 7.13 -15.97
N ILE A 235 13.09 7.60 -14.99
CA ILE A 235 12.55 8.12 -13.73
C ILE A 235 11.53 9.26 -13.91
N MET A 236 11.68 10.08 -14.95
CA MET A 236 10.78 11.20 -15.21
C MET A 236 9.48 10.76 -15.88
N GLU A 237 9.52 9.66 -16.61
CA GLU A 237 8.42 9.18 -17.44
C GLU A 237 7.75 7.91 -16.87
N SER A 238 8.35 7.29 -15.85
CA SER A 238 8.05 5.91 -15.47
C SER A 238 6.59 5.69 -15.09
N ALA A 239 5.99 6.65 -14.39
CA ALA A 239 4.59 6.60 -13.97
C ALA A 239 3.59 6.72 -15.13
N HIS A 240 4.02 7.13 -16.33
CA HIS A 240 3.16 7.11 -17.51
C HIS A 240 2.87 5.67 -17.97
N ASP A 241 3.76 4.69 -17.73
CA ASP A 241 3.45 3.28 -17.98
C ASP A 241 2.65 2.67 -16.80
N PRO A 242 1.40 2.19 -16.98
CA PRO A 242 0.62 1.69 -15.87
C PRO A 242 1.18 0.43 -15.18
N ILE A 243 2.20 -0.24 -15.74
CA ILE A 243 2.95 -1.30 -15.05
C ILE A 243 3.66 -0.76 -13.80
N PHE A 244 4.03 0.53 -13.79
CA PHE A 244 4.57 1.24 -12.63
C PHE A 244 3.76 0.96 -11.37
N TRP A 245 2.43 1.04 -11.46
CA TRP A 245 1.55 0.92 -10.31
C TRP A 245 1.53 -0.49 -9.72
N LEU A 246 1.67 -1.53 -10.56
CA LEU A 246 1.76 -2.91 -10.09
C LEU A 246 3.11 -3.18 -9.39
N LEU A 247 4.19 -2.62 -9.96
CA LEU A 247 5.53 -2.69 -9.39
C LEU A 247 5.55 -2.00 -8.02
N HIS A 248 5.05 -0.76 -7.94
CA HIS A 248 4.99 -0.01 -6.68
C HIS A 248 4.01 -0.61 -5.68
N ALA A 249 2.89 -1.20 -6.13
CA ALA A 249 2.01 -1.95 -5.24
C ALA A 249 2.73 -3.14 -4.59
N ASN A 250 3.70 -3.76 -5.27
CA ASN A 250 4.54 -4.81 -4.68
C ASN A 250 5.63 -4.25 -3.76
N VAL A 251 6.22 -3.09 -4.07
CA VAL A 251 7.12 -2.38 -3.13
C VAL A 251 6.39 -2.05 -1.83
N ASP A 252 5.14 -1.58 -1.95
CA ASP A 252 4.28 -1.28 -0.81
C ASP A 252 3.89 -2.55 -0.03
N HIS A 253 3.64 -3.65 -0.73
CA HIS A 253 3.40 -4.98 -0.14
C HIS A 253 4.61 -5.47 0.67
N ILE A 254 5.83 -5.35 0.12
CA ILE A 254 7.07 -5.74 0.82
C ILE A 254 7.27 -4.87 2.06
N TRP A 255 6.98 -3.56 1.98
CA TRP A 255 7.05 -2.69 3.15
C TRP A 255 6.01 -3.05 4.20
N ASP A 256 4.76 -3.32 3.81
CA ASP A 256 3.72 -3.78 4.72
C ASP A 256 4.13 -5.09 5.44
N GLY A 257 4.71 -6.06 4.73
CA GLY A 257 5.27 -7.27 5.32
C GLY A 257 6.44 -7.00 6.27
N TRP A 258 7.37 -6.11 5.90
CA TRP A 258 8.46 -5.68 6.78
C TRP A 258 7.92 -5.06 8.07
N GLN A 259 6.87 -4.26 7.95
CA GLN A 259 6.18 -3.63 9.05
C GLN A 259 5.51 -4.63 9.99
N LEU A 260 5.29 -5.89 9.64
CA LEU A 260 4.76 -6.87 10.59
C LEU A 260 5.81 -7.33 11.62
N ASN A 261 7.09 -7.31 11.26
CA ASN A 261 8.17 -7.83 12.09
C ASN A 261 9.09 -6.74 12.68
N HIS A 262 8.86 -5.48 12.33
CA HIS A 262 9.75 -4.37 12.69
C HIS A 262 8.99 -3.13 13.15
N THR A 263 9.61 -2.38 14.07
CA THR A 263 9.06 -1.14 14.64
C THR A 263 9.69 0.14 14.06
N GLY A 264 10.70 0.00 13.20
CA GLY A 264 11.32 1.16 12.57
C GLY A 264 10.34 1.92 11.66
N LYS A 265 10.57 3.21 11.51
CA LYS A 265 9.72 4.13 10.74
C LYS A 265 10.56 5.21 10.07
N PRO A 266 10.03 5.91 9.04
CA PRO A 266 10.67 7.10 8.51
C PRO A 266 10.98 8.10 9.64
N SER A 267 12.21 8.60 9.69
CA SER A 267 12.63 9.64 10.64
C SER A 267 12.55 11.02 9.98
N LEU A 268 11.32 11.44 9.64
CA LEU A 268 11.02 12.74 9.03
C LEU A 268 10.36 13.68 10.04
N THR A 269 10.69 14.98 9.98
CA THR A 269 10.09 16.01 10.85
C THR A 269 9.82 17.31 10.09
N GLY A 270 8.94 18.15 10.62
CA GLY A 270 8.61 19.45 10.04
C GLY A 270 8.17 19.34 8.58
N LYS A 271 8.66 20.25 7.73
CA LYS A 271 8.37 20.24 6.28
C LYS A 271 8.82 18.95 5.58
N ASP A 272 9.86 18.29 6.08
CA ASP A 272 10.37 17.07 5.45
C ASP A 272 9.41 15.88 5.64
N ALA A 273 8.54 15.93 6.66
CA ALA A 273 7.52 14.91 6.90
C ALA A 273 6.29 15.03 5.98
N VAL A 274 6.05 16.20 5.37
CA VAL A 274 4.93 16.43 4.44
C VAL A 274 5.24 15.74 3.11
N LEU A 275 4.30 14.95 2.60
CA LEU A 275 4.43 14.25 1.33
C LEU A 275 3.87 15.12 0.21
N ASP A 276 4.64 16.14 -0.16
CA ASP A 276 4.27 17.06 -1.25
C ASP A 276 4.03 16.28 -2.56
N PRO A 277 3.05 16.66 -3.40
CA PRO A 277 2.24 17.89 -3.34
C PRO A 277 1.01 17.79 -2.43
N TRP A 278 0.86 16.70 -1.68
CA TRP A 278 -0.27 16.49 -0.76
C TRP A 278 0.01 17.08 0.62
N THR A 279 -1.04 17.18 1.43
CA THR A 279 -0.94 17.66 2.81
C THR A 279 -0.68 16.55 3.82
N SER A 280 -0.76 15.28 3.40
CA SER A 280 -0.51 14.11 4.25
C SER A 280 0.96 14.02 4.63
N THR A 281 1.22 13.56 5.83
CA THR A 281 2.56 13.30 6.35
C THR A 281 2.95 11.82 6.24
N ALA A 282 4.24 11.52 6.36
CA ALA A 282 4.73 10.14 6.42
C ALA A 282 4.08 9.30 7.55
N SER A 283 3.67 9.93 8.66
CA SER A 283 2.93 9.25 9.73
C SER A 283 1.51 8.89 9.33
N ASP A 284 0.83 9.73 8.53
CA ASP A 284 -0.56 9.52 8.13
C ASP A 284 -0.72 8.28 7.24
N VAL A 285 0.34 7.91 6.51
CA VAL A 285 0.36 6.76 5.59
C VAL A 285 1.12 5.54 6.13
N ASN A 286 1.51 5.55 7.40
CA ASN A 286 2.38 4.50 7.93
C ASN A 286 1.68 3.14 8.16
N SER A 287 0.36 3.04 7.99
CA SER A 287 -0.39 1.79 8.22
C SER A 287 -1.44 1.56 7.15
N THR A 288 -1.33 0.44 6.43
CA THR A 288 -2.30 -0.02 5.41
C THR A 288 -3.70 -0.20 6.01
N THR A 289 -3.79 -0.68 7.26
CA THR A 289 -5.06 -0.79 7.98
C THR A 289 -5.70 0.57 8.25
N ILE A 290 -4.93 1.57 8.69
CA ILE A 290 -5.48 2.95 8.90
C ILE A 290 -5.98 3.52 7.57
N LEU A 291 -5.25 3.25 6.50
CA LEU A 291 -5.59 3.64 5.14
C LEU A 291 -6.73 2.80 4.54
N GLY A 292 -7.20 1.78 5.25
CA GLY A 292 -8.35 0.98 4.88
C GLY A 292 -8.11 0.05 3.70
N TYR A 293 -6.90 -0.51 3.52
CA TYR A 293 -6.60 -1.56 2.54
C TYR A 293 -5.66 -2.64 3.10
N SER A 294 -5.58 -3.79 2.42
CA SER A 294 -4.68 -4.90 2.77
C SER A 294 -4.13 -5.61 1.53
N TYR A 295 -3.24 -6.58 1.75
CA TYR A 295 -2.68 -7.47 0.72
C TYR A 295 -3.14 -8.91 0.94
N ALA A 296 -3.14 -9.70 -0.13
CA ALA A 296 -3.55 -11.12 -0.14
C ALA A 296 -2.72 -11.96 -1.12
#